data_AF-A0A7Y5T3Q3-F1
#
_entry.id   AF-A0A7Y5T3Q3-F1
#
_cell.length_a   1.000
_cell.length_b   1.000
_cell.length_c   1.000
_cell.angle_alpha   90.00
_cell.angle_beta   90.00
_cell.angle_gamma   90.00
#
_symmetry.space_group_name_H-M   'P 1'
#
loop_
_entity.id
_entity.type
_entity.pdbx_description
1 polymer ?
#
loop_
_entity_poly.entity_id
_entity_poly.type
_entity_poly.pdbx_seq_one_letter_code
_entity_poly.pdbx_strand_id
1 'polypeptide(L)'
;MGNLGHTGRLVLTCVLAVVFGVGGAVGAVAVMHDSLTGPQGQTGLTGAPGPEGPAGQAGADGLDGKDGTRGPAGRAGRNAKAAPTTLGLGSTGCLGTSMEVVTDVAVTAQNKVRLTKKTVCVVK
;
A
#
# COMPACT_ATOMS: atom_id res chain seq x y z
N MET A 1 32.57 -110.06 -47.95
CA MET A 1 32.37 -108.63 -48.30
C MET A 1 31.28 -108.58 -49.37
N GLY A 2 30.02 -108.71 -48.96
CA GLY A 2 28.88 -108.84 -49.89
C GLY A 2 28.51 -107.49 -50.48
N ASN A 3 28.28 -107.47 -51.80
CA ASN A 3 27.78 -106.33 -52.55
C ASN A 3 26.51 -105.78 -51.89
N LEU A 4 26.62 -104.64 -51.20
CA LEU A 4 25.45 -103.88 -50.76
C LEU A 4 24.83 -103.31 -52.05
N GLY A 5 23.77 -103.97 -52.52
CA GLY A 5 23.08 -103.66 -53.76
C GLY A 5 22.81 -102.16 -53.88
N HIS A 6 23.03 -101.61 -55.06
CA HIS A 6 22.95 -100.19 -55.40
C HIS A 6 21.72 -99.50 -54.80
N THR A 7 20.60 -100.22 -54.73
CA THR A 7 19.33 -99.82 -54.13
C THR A 7 19.40 -99.55 -52.62
N GLY A 8 20.08 -100.40 -51.84
CA GLY A 8 20.20 -100.23 -50.39
C GLY A 8 21.08 -99.04 -49.99
N ARG A 9 22.12 -98.78 -50.79
CA ARG A 9 23.01 -97.64 -50.58
C ARG A 9 22.31 -96.31 -50.92
N LEU A 10 21.49 -96.31 -51.98
CA LEU A 10 20.66 -95.16 -52.37
C LEU A 10 19.60 -94.84 -51.30
N VAL A 11 18.89 -95.85 -50.80
CA VAL A 11 17.88 -95.69 -49.74
C VAL A 11 18.51 -95.16 -48.46
N LEU A 12 19.66 -95.70 -48.05
CA LEU A 12 20.37 -95.21 -46.86
C LEU A 12 20.83 -93.75 -47.04
N THR A 13 21.35 -93.37 -48.21
CA THR A 13 21.72 -91.97 -48.48
C THR A 13 20.53 -91.03 -48.50
N CYS A 14 19.38 -91.44 -49.05
CA CYS A 14 18.16 -90.63 -49.05
C CYS A 14 17.60 -90.44 -47.63
N VAL A 15 17.57 -91.49 -46.81
CA VAL A 15 17.10 -91.41 -45.42
C VAL A 15 17.98 -90.48 -44.59
N LEU A 16 19.31 -90.59 -44.74
CA LEU A 16 20.23 -89.67 -44.07
C LEU A 16 20.07 -88.23 -44.57
N ALA A 17 19.92 -88.01 -45.88
CA ALA A 17 19.72 -86.68 -46.45
C ALA A 17 18.41 -86.02 -45.97
N VAL A 18 17.33 -86.78 -45.78
CA VAL A 18 16.05 -86.26 -45.27
C VAL A 18 16.15 -85.92 -43.78
N VAL A 19 16.80 -86.77 -42.97
CA VAL A 19 16.95 -86.55 -41.52
C VAL A 19 17.88 -85.37 -41.24
N PHE A 20 19.01 -85.26 -41.95
CA PHE A 20 19.99 -84.20 -41.73
C PHE A 20 19.71 -82.93 -42.54
N GLY A 21 19.04 -83.03 -43.69
CA GLY A 21 18.83 -81.90 -44.61
C GLY A 21 17.62 -81.02 -44.30
N VAL A 22 16.56 -81.55 -43.67
CA VAL A 22 15.33 -80.77 -43.43
C VAL A 22 15.36 -80.07 -42.06
N GLY A 23 16.10 -80.62 -41.07
CA GLY A 23 16.19 -80.04 -39.73
C GLY A 23 17.15 -78.85 -39.58
N GLY A 24 18.05 -78.62 -40.54
CA GLY A 24 19.12 -77.62 -40.41
C GLY A 24 18.79 -76.21 -40.92
N ALA A 25 17.81 -76.05 -41.82
CA ALA A 25 17.56 -74.77 -42.48
C ALA A 25 16.72 -73.78 -41.66
N VAL A 26 15.93 -74.26 -40.70
CA VAL A 26 15.02 -73.40 -39.91
C VAL A 26 15.72 -72.75 -38.71
N GLY A 27 16.87 -73.28 -38.30
CA GLY A 27 17.61 -72.78 -37.14
C GLY A 27 18.32 -71.45 -37.38
N ALA A 28 18.84 -71.18 -38.59
CA ALA A 28 19.72 -70.03 -38.82
C ALA A 28 19.00 -68.67 -38.83
N VAL A 29 17.71 -68.63 -39.17
CA VAL A 29 16.97 -67.35 -39.29
C VAL A 29 16.43 -66.88 -37.93
N ALA A 30 16.11 -67.80 -37.02
CA ALA A 30 15.54 -67.46 -35.71
C ALA A 30 16.56 -66.92 -34.70
N VAL A 31 17.85 -67.27 -34.81
CA VAL A 31 18.88 -66.80 -33.84
C VAL A 31 19.40 -65.40 -34.16
N MET A 32 19.35 -64.95 -35.42
CA MET A 32 19.91 -63.64 -35.80
C MET A 32 18.93 -62.48 -35.63
N HIS A 33 17.63 -62.74 -35.49
CA HIS A 33 16.65 -61.65 -35.36
C HIS A 33 16.77 -60.92 -34.02
N ASP A 34 17.02 -61.65 -32.93
CA ASP A 34 17.07 -61.07 -31.59
C ASP A 34 18.36 -60.25 -31.34
N SER A 35 19.45 -60.59 -32.05
CA SER A 35 20.75 -59.91 -31.90
C SER A 35 20.88 -58.55 -32.62
N LEU A 36 19.91 -58.17 -33.45
CA LEU A 36 19.91 -56.88 -34.17
C LEU A 36 19.10 -55.79 -33.47
N THR A 37 18.21 -56.17 -32.56
CA THR A 37 17.43 -55.25 -31.75
C THR A 37 18.16 -54.98 -30.45
N GLY A 38 18.91 -53.87 -30.40
CA GLY A 38 19.49 -53.37 -29.15
C GLY A 38 18.41 -53.15 -28.07
N PRO A 39 18.78 -53.14 -26.78
CA PRO A 39 17.82 -52.93 -25.71
C PRO A 39 17.07 -51.61 -25.91
N GLN A 40 15.76 -51.62 -25.67
CA GLN A 40 14.96 -50.40 -25.67
C GLN A 40 15.61 -49.38 -24.70
N GLY A 41 15.82 -48.16 -25.18
CA GLY A 41 16.37 -47.08 -24.36
C GLY A 41 15.52 -46.85 -23.11
N GLN A 42 16.17 -46.47 -22.01
CA GLN A 42 15.45 -46.12 -20.77
C GLN A 42 14.49 -44.96 -21.04
N THR A 43 13.29 -45.03 -20.44
CA THR A 43 12.35 -43.91 -20.44
C THR A 43 13.03 -42.68 -19.87
N GLY A 44 12.94 -41.55 -20.58
CA GLY A 44 13.48 -40.28 -20.11
C GLY A 44 12.91 -39.89 -18.74
N LEU A 45 13.73 -39.28 -17.90
CA LEU A 45 13.28 -38.76 -16.60
C LEU A 45 12.20 -37.69 -16.82
N THR A 46 11.19 -37.69 -15.94
CA THR A 46 10.21 -36.61 -15.87
C THR A 46 10.94 -35.29 -15.62
N GLY A 47 10.58 -34.25 -16.38
CA GLY A 47 11.15 -32.92 -16.19
C GLY A 47 10.96 -32.39 -14.77
N ALA A 48 11.88 -31.55 -14.31
CA ALA A 48 11.75 -30.88 -13.03
C ALA A 48 10.47 -30.01 -13.00
N PRO A 49 9.84 -29.81 -11.82
CA PRO A 49 8.79 -28.83 -11.66
C PRO A 49 9.22 -27.45 -12.18
N GLY A 50 8.26 -26.70 -12.75
CA GLY A 50 8.52 -25.33 -13.18
C GLY A 50 8.91 -24.42 -11.99
N PRO A 51 9.53 -23.26 -12.27
CA PRO A 51 9.82 -22.28 -11.23
C PRO A 51 8.52 -21.75 -10.59
N GLU A 52 8.64 -21.28 -9.35
CA GLU A 52 7.56 -20.55 -8.69
C GLU A 52 7.17 -19.30 -9.49
N GLY A 53 5.88 -18.97 -9.48
CA GLY A 53 5.38 -17.75 -10.12
C GLY A 53 5.92 -16.48 -9.45
N PRO A 54 5.87 -15.32 -10.14
CA PRO A 54 6.25 -14.05 -9.52
C PRO A 54 5.31 -13.71 -8.36
N ALA A 55 5.82 -12.94 -7.40
CA ALA A 55 5.00 -12.39 -6.32
C ALA A 55 3.86 -11.50 -6.89
N GLY A 56 2.72 -11.47 -6.19
CA GLY A 56 1.61 -10.59 -6.53
C GLY A 56 1.98 -9.11 -6.47
N GLN A 57 1.24 -8.27 -7.20
CA GLN A 57 1.40 -6.82 -7.13
C GLN A 57 1.05 -6.29 -5.74
N ALA A 58 1.70 -5.20 -5.32
CA ALA A 58 1.34 -4.50 -4.09
C ALA A 58 -0.13 -4.02 -4.15
N GLY A 59 -0.79 -3.99 -2.99
CA GLY A 59 -2.13 -3.41 -2.87
C GLY A 59 -2.12 -1.90 -3.20
N ALA A 60 -3.26 -1.38 -3.64
CA ALA A 60 -3.42 0.06 -3.86
C ALA A 60 -3.31 0.83 -2.54
N ASP A 61 -2.84 2.08 -2.62
CA ASP A 61 -2.82 3.00 -1.49
C ASP A 61 -4.23 3.22 -0.94
N GLY A 62 -4.32 3.48 0.37
CA GLY A 62 -5.57 3.86 1.02
C GLY A 62 -6.10 5.20 0.49
N LEU A 63 -7.42 5.39 0.52
CA LEU A 63 -8.04 6.67 0.20
C LEU A 63 -7.66 7.74 1.24
N ASP A 64 -7.50 8.98 0.77
CA ASP A 64 -7.27 10.13 1.64
C ASP A 64 -8.38 10.26 2.71
N GLY A 65 -7.98 10.73 3.89
CA GLY A 65 -8.90 11.08 4.96
C GLY A 65 -9.85 12.20 4.54
N LYS A 66 -11.05 12.20 5.13
CA LYS A 66 -12.08 13.20 4.83
C LYS A 66 -11.72 14.51 5.52
N ASP A 67 -12.00 15.65 4.89
CA ASP A 67 -11.80 16.96 5.50
C ASP A 67 -12.50 17.06 6.86
N GLY A 68 -11.84 17.73 7.80
CA GLY A 68 -12.40 18.01 9.12
C GLY A 68 -13.64 18.91 9.04
N THR A 69 -14.57 18.75 9.98
CA THR A 69 -15.76 19.60 10.05
C THR A 69 -15.38 21.03 10.41
N ARG A 70 -16.14 22.01 9.87
CA ARG A 70 -15.98 23.42 10.25
C ARG A 70 -16.21 23.58 11.76
N GLY A 71 -15.30 24.29 12.42
CA GLY A 71 -15.43 24.60 13.85
C GLY A 71 -16.71 25.40 14.18
N PRO A 72 -17.18 25.35 15.44
CA PRO A 72 -18.38 26.08 15.87
C PRO A 72 -18.21 27.59 15.75
N ALA A 73 -19.31 28.32 15.59
CA ALA A 73 -19.31 29.77 15.60
C ALA A 73 -18.79 30.32 16.94
N GLY A 74 -18.06 31.44 16.88
CA GLY A 74 -17.57 32.15 18.06
C GLY A 74 -18.70 32.70 18.93
N ARG A 75 -18.44 32.86 20.23
CA ARG A 75 -19.41 33.46 21.16
C ARG A 75 -19.66 34.93 20.82
N ALA A 76 -20.90 35.39 20.95
CA ALA A 76 -21.24 36.80 20.78
C ALA A 76 -20.45 37.68 21.76
N GLY A 77 -19.98 38.84 21.29
CA GLY A 77 -19.30 39.83 22.12
C GLY A 77 -20.25 40.40 23.18
N ARG A 78 -19.74 40.64 24.40
CA ARG A 78 -20.51 41.32 25.45
C ARG A 78 -20.72 42.78 25.06
N ASN A 79 -21.95 43.27 25.15
CA ASN A 79 -22.28 44.67 24.89
C ASN A 79 -21.44 45.58 25.81
N ALA A 80 -20.68 46.52 25.23
CA ALA A 80 -20.02 47.56 26.00
C ALA A 80 -21.10 48.53 26.53
N LYS A 81 -21.19 48.71 27.85
CA LYS A 81 -21.98 49.82 28.42
C LYS A 81 -21.40 51.11 27.86
N ALA A 82 -22.21 51.87 27.12
CA ALA A 82 -21.84 53.20 26.66
C ALA A 82 -21.45 54.07 27.87
N ALA A 83 -20.20 54.54 27.89
CA ALA A 83 -19.80 55.64 28.77
C ALA A 83 -20.46 56.92 28.24
N PRO A 84 -21.11 57.75 29.08
CA PRO A 84 -21.77 58.95 28.59
C PRO A 84 -20.72 59.94 28.06
N THR A 85 -20.77 60.18 26.76
CA THR A 85 -19.98 61.21 26.07
C THR A 85 -20.70 62.55 26.21
N THR A 86 -20.66 63.14 27.40
CA THR A 86 -21.03 64.54 27.59
C THR A 86 -20.00 65.18 28.49
N LEU A 87 -19.15 66.02 27.90
CA LEU A 87 -18.24 66.92 28.60
C LEU A 87 -19.08 68.04 29.26
N GLY A 88 -19.85 67.65 30.28
CA GLY A 88 -20.50 68.56 31.19
C GLY A 88 -19.55 68.81 32.36
N LEU A 89 -19.23 70.07 32.63
CA LEU A 89 -18.58 70.51 33.87
C LEU A 89 -19.55 70.39 35.08
N GLY A 90 -20.27 69.27 35.16
CA GLY A 90 -21.30 68.97 36.15
C GLY A 90 -20.71 68.13 37.28
N SER A 91 -20.73 68.68 38.48
CA SER A 91 -20.20 68.12 39.73
C SER A 91 -21.02 66.94 40.30
N THR A 92 -21.81 66.24 39.48
CA THR A 92 -22.69 65.16 39.94
C THR A 92 -22.36 63.89 39.16
N GLY A 93 -21.44 63.08 39.71
CA GLY A 93 -21.09 61.77 39.14
C GLY A 93 -19.62 61.54 38.78
N CYS A 94 -18.69 62.29 39.38
CA CYS A 94 -17.27 62.17 39.04
C CYS A 94 -16.59 60.98 39.72
N LEU A 95 -16.05 60.07 38.90
CA LEU A 95 -15.15 58.97 39.31
C LEU A 95 -13.66 59.40 39.40
N GLY A 96 -13.35 60.67 39.14
CA GLY A 96 -11.99 61.23 39.12
C GLY A 96 -11.65 62.12 40.31
N THR A 97 -10.50 62.80 40.26
CA THR A 97 -10.06 63.75 41.30
C THR A 97 -10.69 65.13 41.05
N SER A 98 -11.32 65.72 42.07
CA SER A 98 -11.86 67.07 42.02
C SER A 98 -10.79 68.11 42.38
N MET A 99 -10.74 69.20 41.62
CA MET A 99 -9.87 70.35 41.87
C MET A 99 -10.66 71.66 41.81
N GLU A 100 -10.38 72.59 42.71
CA GLU A 100 -10.93 73.95 42.65
C GLU A 100 -10.09 74.81 41.70
N VAL A 101 -10.73 75.36 40.67
CA VAL A 101 -10.09 76.29 39.73
C VAL A 101 -10.70 77.67 39.90
N VAL A 102 -9.87 78.70 39.97
CA VAL A 102 -10.32 80.09 39.95
C VAL A 102 -10.73 80.42 38.51
N THR A 103 -12.01 80.64 38.28
CA THR A 103 -12.55 80.92 36.94
C THR A 103 -12.70 82.41 36.67
N ASP A 104 -12.77 83.23 37.72
CA ASP A 104 -12.92 84.67 37.58
C ASP A 104 -12.21 85.42 38.71
N VAL A 105 -11.63 86.56 38.38
CA VAL A 105 -10.92 87.43 39.32
C VAL A 105 -11.43 88.86 39.12
N ALA A 106 -12.12 89.38 40.13
CA ALA A 106 -12.69 90.73 40.10
C ALA A 106 -12.11 91.61 41.21
N VAL A 107 -11.75 92.85 40.90
CA VAL A 107 -11.37 93.86 41.90
C VAL A 107 -12.62 94.64 42.28
N THR A 108 -12.95 94.66 43.57
CA THR A 108 -14.11 95.40 44.07
C THR A 108 -13.80 96.89 44.20
N ALA A 109 -14.84 97.72 44.30
CA ALA A 109 -14.72 99.17 44.50
C ALA A 109 -13.95 99.58 45.77
N GLN A 110 -13.68 98.63 46.66
CA GLN A 110 -12.90 98.79 47.90
C GLN A 110 -11.44 98.34 47.74
N ASN A 111 -10.93 98.26 46.51
CA ASN A 111 -9.58 97.75 46.18
C ASN A 111 -9.29 96.33 46.68
N LYS A 112 -10.32 95.49 46.87
CA LYS A 112 -10.17 94.09 47.32
C LYS A 112 -10.35 93.12 46.16
N VAL A 113 -9.50 92.10 46.08
CA VAL A 113 -9.59 91.06 45.05
C VAL A 113 -10.59 89.98 45.48
N ARG A 114 -11.61 89.71 44.67
CA ARG A 114 -12.56 88.61 44.83
C ARG A 114 -12.29 87.55 43.77
N LEU A 115 -12.08 86.32 44.22
CA LEU A 115 -11.87 85.16 43.37
C LEU A 115 -13.15 84.33 43.31
N THR A 116 -13.61 83.99 42.11
CA THR A 116 -14.69 83.03 41.90
C THR A 116 -14.06 81.68 41.60
N LYS A 117 -14.31 80.69 42.45
CA LYS A 117 -13.83 79.32 42.28
C LYS A 117 -14.93 78.43 41.74
N LYS A 118 -14.56 77.48 40.89
CA LYS A 118 -15.42 76.42 40.40
C LYS A 118 -14.72 75.08 40.52
N THR A 119 -15.44 74.07 41.00
CA THR A 119 -14.92 72.70 41.09
C THR A 119 -14.91 72.07 39.70
N VAL A 120 -13.74 71.65 39.25
CA VAL A 120 -13.52 70.92 38.01
C VAL A 120 -13.14 69.49 38.36
N CYS A 121 -13.61 68.55 37.55
CA CYS A 121 -13.36 67.13 37.72
C CYS A 121 -12.41 66.63 36.64
N VAL A 122 -11.34 65.96 37.05
CA VAL A 122 -10.36 65.34 36.15
C VAL A 122 -10.45 63.83 36.29
N VAL A 123 -10.89 63.17 35.21
CA VAL A 123 -10.78 61.72 35.07
C VAL A 123 -9.42 61.39 34.44
N LYS A 124 -8.67 60.45 35.03
CA LYS A 124 -7.36 60.02 34.55
C LYS A 124 -7.49 59.04 33.40
#